data_AF-A0A511YGC0-F1
#
_entry.id   AF-A0A511YGC0-F1
#
_cell.length_a   1.000
_cell.length_b   1.000
_cell.length_c   1.000
_cell.angle_alpha   90.00
_cell.angle_beta   90.00
_cell.angle_gamma   90.00
#
_symmetry.space_group_name_H-M   'P 1'
#
loop_
_entity.id
_entity.type
_entity.pdbx_description
1 polymer ?
#
loop_
_entity_poly.entity_id
_entity_poly.type
_entity_poly.pdbx_seq_one_letter_code
_entity_poly.pdbx_strand_id
1 'polypeptide(L)'
;MDEKVKVYNFEVGDNHTYYVSEKGILVHNDCDIIWKGFSKGELNVHFLKHGAEFGEITQSQYLKLAKGFASETGEHIEQQTVGKFLIKYNKNTQDILVGRMDLREIRTFYMANPVMTKINPFQDALDFAATLTK
;
A
#
# COMPACT_ATOMS: atom_id res chain seq x y z
N MET A 1 12.11 -8.27 47.51
CA MET A 1 11.83 -9.52 46.79
C MET A 1 12.04 -9.21 45.33
N ASP A 2 13.23 -9.49 44.83
CA ASP A 2 13.63 -9.26 43.44
C ASP A 2 13.39 -10.57 42.70
N GLU A 3 12.25 -10.68 42.03
CA GLU A 3 11.87 -11.90 41.33
C GLU A 3 12.56 -11.93 39.96
N LYS A 4 13.44 -12.90 39.79
CA LYS A 4 14.35 -13.03 38.64
C LYS A 4 13.57 -13.50 37.41
N VAL A 5 13.13 -12.56 36.58
CA VAL A 5 12.42 -12.86 35.32
C VAL A 5 13.36 -13.57 34.36
N LYS A 6 13.06 -14.83 34.03
CA LYS A 6 13.77 -15.60 33.01
C LYS A 6 13.30 -15.17 31.62
N VAL A 7 14.19 -14.53 30.87
CA VAL A 7 13.98 -14.17 29.47
C VAL A 7 14.71 -15.22 28.61
N TYR A 8 14.00 -15.83 27.66
CA TYR A 8 14.58 -16.77 26.70
C TYR A 8 14.63 -16.09 25.33
N ASN A 9 15.84 -15.90 24.79
CA ASN A 9 16.05 -15.50 23.41
C ASN A 9 16.20 -16.75 22.54
N PHE A 10 15.49 -16.82 21.43
CA PHE A 10 15.66 -17.85 20.42
C PHE A 10 16.27 -17.21 19.16
N GLU A 11 17.37 -17.78 18.68
CA GLU A 11 17.96 -17.43 17.40
C GLU A 11 17.54 -18.52 16.39
N VAL A 12 17.00 -18.13 15.24
CA VAL A 12 16.53 -19.07 14.21
C VAL A 12 17.12 -18.71 12.86
N GLY A 13 17.60 -19.74 12.17
CA GLY A 13 18.51 -19.61 11.04
C GLY A 13 17.90 -19.27 9.68
N ASP A 14 16.63 -19.60 9.35
CA ASP A 14 16.20 -19.43 7.95
C ASP A 14 14.68 -19.51 7.64
N ASN A 15 13.76 -19.22 8.57
CA ASN A 15 12.35 -19.07 8.18
C ASN A 15 11.54 -18.22 9.17
N HIS A 16 11.13 -17.01 8.76
CA HIS A 16 10.47 -16.01 9.61
C HIS A 16 8.94 -16.22 9.73
N THR A 17 8.43 -17.32 10.26
CA THR A 17 6.97 -17.43 10.50
C THR A 17 6.70 -18.13 11.83
N TYR A 18 6.09 -17.41 12.79
CA TYR A 18 5.79 -17.92 14.13
C TYR A 18 4.30 -17.81 14.44
N TYR A 19 3.72 -18.90 14.92
CA TYR A 19 2.35 -18.99 15.41
C TYR A 19 2.33 -18.64 16.91
N VAL A 20 1.67 -17.54 17.29
CA VAL A 20 1.57 -17.10 18.68
C VAL A 20 0.09 -17.04 19.09
N SER A 21 -0.35 -18.07 19.82
CA SER A 21 -1.62 -18.21 20.55
C SER A 21 -2.90 -18.57 19.76
N GLU A 22 -3.90 -19.10 20.47
CA GLU A 22 -5.24 -19.51 19.98
C GLU A 22 -6.10 -18.35 19.41
N LYS A 23 -5.55 -17.14 19.28
CA LYS A 23 -6.24 -15.96 18.73
C LYS A 23 -6.03 -15.72 17.23
N GLY A 24 -5.46 -16.67 16.48
CA GLY A 24 -5.45 -16.61 15.02
C GLY A 24 -4.72 -15.40 14.44
N ILE A 25 -3.59 -14.99 15.04
CA ILE A 25 -2.75 -13.94 14.44
C ILE A 25 -1.83 -14.59 13.41
N LEU A 26 -2.18 -14.38 12.14
CA LEU A 26 -1.40 -14.80 10.98
C LEU A 26 -0.30 -13.76 10.76
N VAL A 27 0.92 -14.09 11.19
CA VAL A 27 2.10 -13.25 10.94
C VAL A 27 2.60 -13.58 9.53
N HIS A 28 2.11 -12.82 8.55
CA HIS A 28 2.56 -12.90 7.18
C HIS A 28 4.00 -12.39 7.09
N ASN A 29 4.96 -13.32 7.00
CA ASN A 29 6.22 -13.04 6.34
C ASN A 29 6.02 -13.28 4.84
N ASP A 30 5.11 -12.51 4.24
CA ASP A 30 4.76 -12.68 2.84
C ASP A 30 5.64 -11.82 1.95
N CYS A 31 5.93 -12.37 0.78
CA CYS A 31 6.85 -11.86 -0.20
C CYS A 31 6.46 -10.44 -0.66
N ASP A 32 7.09 -9.42 -0.05
CA ASP A 32 6.91 -8.03 -0.43
C ASP A 32 7.31 -7.82 -1.90
N ILE A 33 6.37 -7.38 -2.73
CA ILE A 33 6.75 -6.73 -3.98
C ILE A 33 7.57 -5.51 -3.57
N ILE A 34 8.89 -5.56 -3.77
CA ILE A 34 9.76 -4.41 -3.51
C ILE A 34 9.43 -3.33 -4.54
N TRP A 35 8.49 -2.46 -4.19
CA TRP A 35 8.09 -1.31 -4.99
C TRP A 35 9.27 -0.33 -5.07
N LYS A 36 9.73 -0.06 -6.30
CA LYS A 36 10.74 0.97 -6.55
C LYS A 36 10.26 2.35 -6.12
N GLY A 37 8.94 2.55 -6.13
CA GLY A 37 8.26 3.82 -5.89
C GLY A 37 7.75 4.38 -7.21
N PHE A 38 7.63 5.69 -7.32
CA PHE A 38 7.21 6.32 -8.57
C PHE A 38 8.31 6.28 -9.63
N SER A 39 7.91 6.26 -10.90
CA SER A 39 8.85 6.41 -12.01
C SER A 39 9.58 7.76 -11.92
N LYS A 40 10.81 7.80 -12.44
CA LYS A 40 11.69 8.97 -12.34
C LYS A 40 11.04 10.22 -12.97
N GLY A 41 10.77 11.24 -12.16
CA GLY A 41 10.11 12.49 -12.58
C GLY A 41 8.62 12.56 -12.24
N GLU A 42 7.94 11.41 -12.11
CA GLU A 42 6.51 11.35 -11.83
C GLU A 42 6.18 11.69 -10.38
N LEU A 43 7.09 11.36 -9.44
CA LEU A 43 6.88 11.64 -8.01
C LEU A 43 6.53 13.11 -7.74
N ASN A 44 7.23 14.06 -8.37
CA ASN A 44 6.99 15.48 -8.14
C ASN A 44 5.64 15.91 -8.73
N VAL A 45 5.31 15.43 -9.92
CA VAL A 45 4.03 15.74 -10.59
C VAL A 45 2.86 15.21 -9.78
N HIS A 46 2.95 13.97 -9.28
CA HIS A 46 1.92 13.38 -8.44
C HIS A 46 1.84 14.04 -7.07
N PHE A 47 2.96 14.37 -6.45
CA PHE A 47 2.97 15.10 -5.19
C PHE A 47 2.34 16.49 -5.30
N LEU A 48 2.60 17.25 -6.36
CA LEU A 48 1.97 18.55 -6.57
C LEU A 48 0.46 18.46 -6.81
N LYS A 49 -0.02 17.36 -7.42
CA LYS A 49 -1.45 17.14 -7.69
C LYS A 49 -2.21 16.58 -6.48
N HIS A 50 -1.62 15.61 -5.79
CA HIS A 50 -2.29 14.81 -4.77
C HIS A 50 -1.73 15.00 -3.36
N GLY A 51 -0.53 15.56 -3.21
CA GLY A 51 0.09 15.79 -1.90
C GLY A 51 -0.75 16.68 -0.99
N ALA A 52 -1.46 17.66 -1.57
CA ALA A 52 -2.40 18.51 -0.83
C ALA A 52 -3.61 17.74 -0.28
N GLU A 53 -3.98 16.59 -0.87
CA GLU A 53 -5.10 15.77 -0.40
C GLU A 53 -4.78 15.07 0.93
N PHE A 54 -3.50 14.80 1.18
CA PHE A 54 -3.00 14.22 2.43
C PHE A 54 -2.67 15.29 3.49
N GLY A 55 -2.91 16.57 3.21
CA GLY A 55 -2.59 17.70 4.09
C GLY A 55 -1.18 18.25 3.90
N GLU A 56 -0.58 18.77 4.96
CA GLU A 56 0.78 19.35 4.94
C GLU A 56 1.87 18.26 5.03
N ILE A 57 1.91 17.38 4.03
CA ILE A 57 2.94 16.35 3.92
C ILE A 57 4.05 16.78 2.94
N THR A 58 5.26 16.26 3.15
CA THR A 58 6.39 16.48 2.22
C THR A 58 6.46 15.40 1.15
N GLN A 59 7.15 15.67 0.03
CA GLN A 59 7.33 14.71 -1.06
C GLN A 59 7.90 13.35 -0.57
N SER A 60 8.85 13.39 0.36
CA SER A 60 9.43 12.18 0.95
C SER A 60 8.44 11.41 1.81
N GLN A 61 7.54 12.10 2.52
CA GLN A 61 6.47 11.45 3.29
C GLN A 61 5.44 10.82 2.36
N TYR A 62 5.02 11.55 1.32
CA TYR A 62 4.13 11.03 0.28
C TYR A 62 4.70 9.75 -0.37
N LEU A 63 5.98 9.74 -0.73
CA LEU A 63 6.65 8.54 -1.26
C LEU A 63 6.64 7.38 -0.26
N LYS A 64 6.88 7.65 1.03
CA LYS A 64 6.85 6.63 2.08
C LYS A 64 5.44 6.08 2.27
N LEU A 65 4.42 6.94 2.29
CA LEU A 65 3.01 6.54 2.38
C LEU A 65 2.63 5.66 1.19
N ALA A 66 2.91 6.09 -0.03
CA ALA A 66 2.61 5.33 -1.23
C ALA A 66 3.31 3.96 -1.23
N LYS A 67 4.57 3.89 -0.81
CA LYS A 67 5.31 2.62 -0.69
C LYS A 67 4.76 1.72 0.40
N GLY A 68 4.48 2.28 1.58
CA GLY A 68 3.88 1.55 2.69
C GLY A 68 2.53 0.97 2.28
N PHE A 69 1.67 1.79 1.69
CA PHE A 69 0.35 1.40 1.20
C PHE A 69 0.41 0.36 0.05
N ALA A 70 1.42 0.45 -0.81
CA ALA A 70 1.63 -0.54 -1.86
C ALA A 70 1.91 -1.95 -1.31
N SER A 71 2.57 -2.04 -0.16
CA SER A 71 2.80 -3.30 0.58
C SER A 71 1.70 -3.60 1.61
N GLU A 72 0.91 -2.61 2.01
CA GLU A 72 -0.13 -2.77 3.02
C GLU A 72 -1.25 -3.70 2.52
N THR A 73 -1.68 -4.58 3.41
CA THR A 73 -2.79 -5.51 3.19
C THR A 73 -3.65 -5.52 4.43
N GLY A 74 -4.96 -5.42 4.26
CA GLY A 74 -5.92 -5.50 5.34
C GLY A 74 -7.33 -5.70 4.79
N GLU A 75 -8.28 -6.08 5.64
CA GLU A 75 -9.69 -6.25 5.23
C GLU A 75 -10.32 -4.95 4.68
N HIS A 76 -9.77 -3.81 5.08
CA HIS A 76 -10.17 -2.49 4.59
C HIS A 76 -9.50 -2.10 3.26
N ILE A 77 -8.56 -2.90 2.74
CA ILE A 77 -7.88 -2.65 1.48
C ILE A 77 -8.48 -3.57 0.42
N GLU A 78 -9.17 -2.96 -0.54
CA GLU A 78 -9.55 -3.64 -1.76
C GLU A 78 -8.42 -3.57 -2.76
N GLN A 79 -8.04 -4.70 -3.34
CA GLN A 79 -7.08 -4.73 -4.42
C GLN A 79 -7.63 -5.50 -5.61
N GLN A 80 -7.32 -5.03 -6.81
CA GLN A 80 -7.70 -5.68 -8.04
C GLN A 80 -6.61 -5.48 -9.08
N THR A 81 -6.31 -6.53 -9.82
CA THR A 81 -5.33 -6.52 -10.91
C THR A 81 -6.05 -6.38 -12.25
N VAL A 82 -5.67 -5.35 -13.01
CA VAL A 82 -6.17 -5.09 -14.35
C VAL A 82 -4.99 -5.17 -15.31
N GLY A 83 -4.85 -6.33 -15.95
CA GLY A 83 -3.70 -6.65 -16.80
C GLY A 83 -2.37 -6.58 -16.03
N LYS A 84 -1.57 -5.54 -16.32
CA LYS A 84 -0.25 -5.28 -15.72
C LYS A 84 -0.28 -4.27 -14.57
N PHE A 85 -1.46 -3.73 -14.29
CA PHE A 85 -1.68 -2.73 -13.26
C PHE A 85 -2.33 -3.38 -12.04
N LEU A 86 -1.81 -3.07 -10.86
CA LEU A 86 -2.41 -3.36 -9.57
C LEU A 86 -3.08 -2.08 -9.07
N ILE A 87 -4.37 -2.16 -8.77
CA ILE A 87 -5.16 -1.09 -8.20
C ILE A 87 -5.48 -1.50 -6.78
N LYS A 88 -5.07 -0.68 -5.81
CA LYS A 88 -5.43 -0.80 -4.40
C LYS A 88 -6.29 0.37 -3.99
N TYR A 89 -7.26 0.13 -3.12
CA TYR A 89 -8.18 1.11 -2.57
C TYR A 89 -8.36 0.88 -1.08
N ASN A 90 -8.14 1.92 -0.28
CA ASN A 90 -8.39 1.90 1.15
C ASN A 90 -9.81 2.37 1.42
N LYS A 91 -10.67 1.55 2.04
CA LYS A 91 -12.03 1.98 2.42
C LYS A 91 -12.05 3.00 3.56
N ASN A 92 -11.04 3.01 4.42
CA ASN A 92 -10.99 3.89 5.59
C ASN A 92 -10.57 5.32 5.20
N THR A 93 -9.44 5.43 4.52
CA THR A 93 -8.85 6.72 4.11
C THR A 93 -9.24 7.13 2.70
N GLN A 94 -9.82 6.21 1.92
CA GLN A 94 -10.20 6.42 0.51
C GLN A 94 -8.99 6.61 -0.41
N ASP A 95 -7.82 6.15 0.03
CA ASP A 95 -6.59 6.17 -0.74
C ASP A 95 -6.65 5.16 -1.88
N ILE A 96 -6.38 5.62 -3.10
CA ILE A 96 -6.25 4.80 -4.29
C ILE A 96 -4.79 4.77 -4.71
N LEU A 97 -4.26 3.58 -4.92
CA LEU A 97 -2.96 3.35 -5.51
C LEU A 97 -3.09 2.56 -6.78
N VAL A 98 -2.50 3.05 -7.86
CA VAL A 98 -2.35 2.32 -9.11
C VAL A 98 -0.87 2.12 -9.35
N GLY A 99 -0.41 0.88 -9.32
CA GLY A 99 0.98 0.50 -9.57
C GLY A 99 1.10 -0.43 -10.77
N ARG A 100 2.22 -0.38 -11.51
CA ARG A 100 2.60 -1.39 -12.49
C ARG A 100 3.38 -2.51 -11.81
N MET A 101 2.86 -3.72 -11.88
CA MET A 101 3.51 -4.89 -11.28
C MET A 101 4.81 -5.26 -12.02
N ASP A 102 4.82 -5.19 -13.36
CA ASP A 102 5.98 -5.53 -14.19
C ASP A 102 7.22 -4.69 -13.86
N LEU A 103 7.01 -3.38 -13.67
CA LEU A 103 8.08 -2.42 -13.39
C LEU A 103 8.33 -2.25 -11.89
N ARG A 104 7.39 -2.72 -11.05
CA ARG A 104 7.30 -2.44 -9.62
C ARG A 104 7.28 -0.95 -9.33
N GLU A 105 6.58 -0.20 -10.17
CA GLU A 105 6.51 1.26 -10.11
C GLU A 105 5.08 1.71 -9.78
N ILE A 106 4.96 2.67 -8.86
CA ILE A 106 3.72 3.33 -8.52
C ILE A 106 3.44 4.35 -9.62
N ARG A 107 2.28 4.21 -10.26
CA ARG A 107 1.88 5.10 -11.35
C ARG A 107 1.11 6.29 -10.82
N THR A 108 0.16 6.07 -9.91
CA THR A 108 -0.52 7.15 -9.22
C THR A 108 -0.93 6.73 -7.81
N PHE A 109 -0.98 7.68 -6.90
CA PHE A 109 -1.46 7.51 -5.53
C PHE A 109 -2.22 8.76 -5.11
N TYR A 110 -3.47 8.64 -4.72
CA TYR A 110 -4.30 9.80 -4.41
C TYR A 110 -5.40 9.46 -3.42
N MET A 111 -5.88 10.45 -2.68
CA MET A 111 -6.97 10.26 -1.73
C MET A 111 -8.28 10.64 -2.42
N ALA A 112 -9.15 9.66 -2.68
CA ALA A 112 -10.41 9.93 -3.32
C ALA A 112 -11.37 10.64 -2.36
N ASN A 113 -11.74 11.89 -2.66
CA ASN A 113 -12.69 12.62 -1.85
C ASN A 113 -14.15 12.25 -2.22
N PRO A 114 -14.90 11.53 -1.36
CA PRO A 114 -16.25 11.03 -1.64
C PRO A 114 -17.27 12.15 -1.81
N VAL A 115 -16.96 13.35 -1.32
CA VAL A 115 -17.82 14.52 -1.48
C VAL A 115 -17.76 15.06 -2.91
N MET A 116 -16.68 14.77 -3.66
CA MET A 116 -16.49 15.24 -5.04
C MET A 116 -16.70 14.14 -6.10
N THR A 117 -16.52 12.86 -5.76
CA THR A 117 -16.66 11.76 -6.70
C THR A 117 -18.10 11.25 -6.78
N LYS A 118 -18.80 11.59 -7.88
CA LYS A 118 -20.15 11.08 -8.20
C LYS A 118 -20.19 9.56 -8.51
N ILE A 119 -19.03 8.92 -8.65
CA ILE A 119 -18.83 7.50 -8.99
C ILE A 119 -17.87 6.89 -7.96
N ASN A 120 -18.03 5.59 -7.65
CA ASN A 120 -17.11 4.84 -6.79
C ASN A 120 -15.66 5.03 -7.30
N PRO A 121 -14.78 5.68 -6.54
CA PRO A 121 -13.48 6.10 -7.06
C PRO A 121 -12.57 4.90 -7.35
N PHE A 122 -12.77 3.79 -6.65
CA PHE A 122 -12.15 2.51 -6.99
C PHE A 122 -12.52 2.06 -8.40
N GLN A 123 -13.81 2.11 -8.76
CA GLN A 123 -14.28 1.70 -10.09
C GLN A 123 -13.75 2.60 -11.20
N ASP A 124 -13.60 3.90 -10.93
CA ASP A 124 -12.97 4.86 -11.86
C ASP A 124 -11.50 4.49 -12.14
N ALA A 125 -10.75 4.14 -11.09
CA ALA A 125 -9.37 3.69 -11.23
C ALA A 125 -9.25 2.36 -12.01
N LEU A 126 -10.21 1.45 -11.84
CA LEU A 126 -10.29 0.21 -12.59
C LEU A 126 -10.60 0.44 -14.07
N ASP A 127 -11.56 1.31 -14.38
CA ASP A 127 -11.91 1.66 -15.76
C ASP A 127 -10.71 2.32 -16.45
N PHE A 128 -10.06 3.28 -15.77
CA PHE A 128 -8.85 3.90 -16.27
C PHE A 128 -7.74 2.88 -16.53
N ALA A 129 -7.49 1.94 -15.62
CA ALA A 129 -6.51 0.87 -15.86
C ALA A 129 -6.91 -0.04 -17.03
N ALA A 130 -8.21 -0.32 -17.19
CA ALA A 130 -8.73 -1.13 -18.28
C ALA A 130 -8.55 -0.43 -19.64
N THR A 131 -8.72 0.90 -19.72
CA THR A 131 -8.48 1.67 -20.95
C THR A 131 -7.03 1.59 -21.43
N LEU A 132 -6.08 1.40 -20.51
CA LEU A 132 -4.64 1.31 -20.81
C LEU A 132 -4.18 -0.11 -21.16
N THR A 133 -5.08 -1.07 -21.00
CA THR A 133 -4.83 -2.49 -21.28
C THR A 133 -5.37 -2.90 -22.66
N LYS A 134 -6.16 -2.04 -23.32
CA LYS A 134 -6.71 -2.25 -24.67
C LYS A 134 -5.70 -1.98 -25.78
#